data_AF-A0A966K5X8-F1
#
_entry.id   AF-A0A966K5X8-F1
#
_cell.length_a   1.000
_cell.length_b   1.000
_cell.length_c   1.000
_cell.angle_alpha   90.00
_cell.angle_beta   90.00
_cell.angle_gamma   90.00
#
_symmetry.space_group_name_H-M   'P 1'
#
loop_
_entity.id
_entity.type
_entity.pdbx_description
1 polymer ?
#
loop_
_entity_poly.entity_id
_entity_poly.type
_entity_poly.pdbx_seq_one_letter_code
_entity_poly.pdbx_strand_id
1 'polypeptide(L)' 'EILIATQVRGKWWRVDYVNKEGRMEFETVEALDAQEAISITGNILYRRYRTSDKKSHNKNQ' A
#
# COMPACT_ATOMS: atom_id res chain seq x y z
N GLU A 1 -3.60 4.32 -6.33
CA GLU A 1 -4.91 4.73 -5.78
C GLU A 1 -5.49 3.57 -4.99
N ILE A 2 -5.99 3.79 -3.77
CA ILE A 2 -6.66 2.73 -3.00
C ILE A 2 -8.11 2.63 -3.46
N LEU A 3 -8.57 1.41 -3.76
CA LEU A 3 -9.89 1.18 -4.34
C LEU A 3 -10.88 0.70 -3.29
N ILE A 4 -10.51 -0.32 -2.51
CA ILE A 4 -11.40 -0.95 -1.55
C ILE A 4 -10.61 -1.55 -0.39
N ALA A 5 -11.21 -1.49 0.80
CA ALA A 5 -10.79 -2.23 1.97
C ALA A 5 -11.89 -3.23 2.34
N THR A 6 -11.57 -4.51 2.36
CA THR A 6 -12.50 -5.60 2.68
C THR A 6 -12.01 -6.35 3.90
N GLN A 7 -12.87 -6.46 4.92
CA GLN A 7 -12.58 -7.28 6.08
C GLN A 7 -12.57 -8.76 5.67
N VAL A 8 -11.50 -9.47 6.00
CA VAL A 8 -11.34 -10.89 5.69
C VAL A 8 -11.74 -11.75 6.89
N ARG A 9 -11.07 -11.54 8.04
CA ARG A 9 -11.35 -12.27 9.29
C ARG A 9 -10.81 -11.53 10.50
N GLY A 10 -11.67 -11.29 11.49
CA GLY A 10 -11.26 -10.58 12.72
C GLY A 10 -10.71 -9.20 12.37
N LYS A 11 -9.46 -8.93 12.76
CA LYS A 11 -8.77 -7.68 12.46
C LYS A 11 -8.01 -7.68 11.13
N TRP A 12 -8.09 -8.75 10.33
CA TRP A 12 -7.39 -8.81 9.04
C TRP A 12 -8.21 -8.18 7.92
N TRP A 13 -7.59 -7.24 7.21
CA TRP A 13 -8.15 -6.51 6.09
C TRP A 13 -7.31 -6.72 4.84
N ARG A 14 -7.99 -6.93 3.72
CA ARG A 14 -7.40 -6.85 2.38
C ARG A 14 -7.67 -5.45 1.84
N VAL A 15 -6.64 -4.78 1.35
CA VAL A 15 -6.75 -3.46 0.72
C VAL A 15 -6.24 -3.55 -0.71
N ASP A 16 -7.16 -3.46 -1.67
CA ASP A 16 -6.83 -3.48 -3.10
C ASP A 16 -6.53 -2.05 -3.59
N TYR A 17 -5.48 -1.92 -4.41
CA TYR A 17 -5.02 -0.65 -4.94
C TYR A 17 -4.42 -0.79 -6.34
N VAL A 18 -4.39 0.33 -7.07
CA VAL A 18 -3.65 0.46 -8.32
C VAL A 18 -2.25 0.99 -8.02
N ASN A 19 -1.22 0.25 -8.44
CA ASN A 19 0.19 0.59 -8.28
C ASN A 19 0.63 1.70 -9.27
N LYS A 20 1.88 2.19 -9.21
CA LYS A 20 2.39 3.23 -10.13
C LYS A 20 2.41 2.79 -11.61
N GLU A 21 2.39 1.49 -11.89
CA GLU A 21 2.38 0.90 -13.24
C GLU A 21 0.96 0.66 -13.78
N GLY A 22 -0.08 1.06 -13.04
CA GLY A 22 -1.47 0.81 -13.42
C GLY A 22 -1.95 -0.62 -13.19
N ARG A 23 -1.19 -1.46 -12.46
CA ARG A 23 -1.58 -2.83 -12.13
C ARG A 23 -2.33 -2.87 -10.80
N MET A 24 -3.31 -3.76 -10.70
CA MET A 24 -3.98 -4.05 -9.43
C MET A 24 -3.09 -4.92 -8.56
N GLU A 25 -2.90 -4.48 -7.32
CA GLU A 25 -2.21 -5.19 -6.25
C GLU A 25 -3.04 -5.10 -4.97
N PHE A 26 -2.64 -5.84 -3.94
CA PHE A 26 -3.27 -5.74 -2.64
C PHE A 26 -2.25 -5.86 -1.51
N GLU A 27 -2.55 -5.23 -0.38
CA GLU A 27 -1.88 -5.49 0.89
C GLU A 27 -2.85 -6.20 1.83
N THR A 28 -2.32 -7.03 2.72
CA THR A 28 -3.07 -7.58 3.85
C THR A 28 -2.53 -6.98 5.13
N VAL A 29 -3.39 -6.30 5.89
CA VAL A 29 -3.00 -5.54 7.10
C VAL A 29 -3.92 -5.88 8.26
N GLU A 30 -3.39 -5.76 9.48
CA GLU A 30 -4.21 -5.81 10.68
C GLU A 30 -4.73 -4.40 11.02
N ALA A 31 -6.04 -4.24 11.20
CA ALA A 31 -6.70 -2.98 11.52
C ALA A 31 -8.04 -3.21 12.23
N LEU A 32 -8.49 -2.22 13.01
CA LEU A 32 -9.76 -2.21 13.72
C LEU A 32 -10.94 -1.88 12.80
N ASP A 33 -10.71 -1.04 11.79
CA ASP A 33 -11.71 -0.65 10.79
C ASP A 33 -11.10 -0.43 9.40
N ALA A 34 -11.97 -0.17 8.42
CA ALA A 34 -11.59 0.05 7.04
C ALA A 34 -10.70 1.29 6.87
N GLN A 35 -10.94 2.35 7.63
CA GLN A 35 -10.21 3.62 7.51
C GLN A 35 -8.76 3.46 7.99
N GLU A 36 -8.56 2.73 9.08
CA GLU A 36 -7.25 2.36 9.59
C GLU A 36 -6.51 1.46 8.58
N ALA A 37 -7.19 0.46 8.00
CA ALA A 37 -6.58 -0.40 6.97
C ALA A 37 -6.09 0.40 5.75
N ILE A 38 -6.88 1.37 5.28
CA ILE A 38 -6.53 2.29 4.19
C ILE A 38 -5.32 3.15 4.59
N SER A 39 -5.31 3.71 5.79
CA SER A 39 -4.21 4.55 6.30
C SER A 39 -2.88 3.79 6.42
N ILE A 40 -2.91 2.58 6.97
CA ILE A 40 -1.74 1.70 7.07
C ILE A 40 -1.21 1.38 5.67
N THR A 41 -2.10 0.98 4.76
CA THR A 41 -1.72 0.67 3.37
C THR A 41 -1.12 1.89 2.67
N GLY A 42 -1.72 3.07 2.82
CA GLY A 42 -1.18 4.32 2.29
C GLY A 42 0.25 4.60 2.76
N ASN A 43 0.53 4.37 4.04
CA ASN A 43 1.88 4.50 4.60
C ASN A 43 2.87 3.48 4.04
N ILE A 44 2.45 2.23 3.83
CA ILE A 44 3.26 1.18 3.19
C ILE A 44 3.64 1.62 1.77
N LEU A 45 2.65 2.03 0.98
CA LEU A 45 2.85 2.46 -0.40
C LEU A 45 3.73 3.69 -0.49
N TYR A 46 3.50 4.69 0.37
CA TYR A 46 4.34 5.89 0.44
C TYR A 46 5.81 5.54 0.68
N ARG A 47 6.11 4.65 1.64
CA ARG A 47 7.48 4.20 1.90
C ARG A 47 8.08 3.43 0.72
N ARG A 48 7.31 2.52 0.12
CA ARG A 48 7.74 1.72 -1.03
C ARG A 48 8.14 2.63 -2.20
N TYR A 49 7.29 3.59 -2.53
CA TYR A 49 7.55 4.47 -3.66
C TYR A 49 8.58 5.56 -3.38
N ARG A 50 8.60 6.14 -2.17
CA ARG A 50 9.62 7.11 -1.78
C ARG A 50 11.03 6.51 -1.73
N THR A 51 11.15 5.22 -1.40
CA THR A 51 12.45 4.51 -1.43
C THR A 51 12.84 4.06 -2.83
N SER A 52 11.89 3.71 -3.70
CA SER A 52 12.14 3.48 -5.12
C SER A 52 12.66 4.73 -5.82
N ASP A 53 12.09 5.91 -5.52
CA ASP A 53 12.53 7.19 -6.12
C ASP A 53 13.95 7.60 -5.66
N LYS A 54 14.45 7.04 -4.55
CA LYS A 54 15.82 7.25 -4.06
C LYS A 54 16.85 6.26 -4.63
N LYS A 55 16.43 5.08 -5.09
CA LYS A 55 17.35 4.10 -5.69
C LYS A 55 17.76 4.47 -7.13
N SER A 56 17.04 5.38 -7.78
CA SER A 56 17.38 5.89 -9.12
C SER A 56 18.41 7.02 -9.13
N HIS A 57 18.82 7.58 -7.98
CA HIS A 57 19.81 8.67 -7.89
C HIS A 57 21.23 8.22 -7.52
N ASN A 58 21.53 6.92 -7.48
CA ASN A 58 22.87 6.40 -7.13
C ASN A 58 23.43 5.44 -8.19
N LYS A 59 23.28 5.79 -9.48
CA LYS A 59 24.15 5.30 -10.55
C LYS A 59 24.72 6.52 -11.26
N ASN A 60 26.04 6.66 -11.17
CA ASN A 60 26.93 7.68 -11.75
C ASN A 60 27.22 8.88 -10.84
N GLN A 61 28.17 8.70 -9.91
CA GLN A 61 29.38 9.54 -9.86
C GLN A 61 30.57 8.66 -9.52
#